data_AF-A0A7R9ZT60-F1
#
_entry.id   AF-A0A7R9ZT60-F1
#
_cell.length_a   1.000
_cell.length_b   1.000
_cell.length_c   1.000
_cell.angle_alpha   90.00
_cell.angle_beta   90.00
_cell.angle_gamma   90.00
#
_symmetry.space_group_name_H-M   'P 1'
#
loop_
_entity.id
_entity.type
_entity.pdbx_description
1 polymer ?
#
loop_
_entity_poly.entity_id
_entity_poly.type
_entity_poly.pdbx_seq_one_letter_code
_entity_poly.pdbx_strand_id
1 'polypeptide(L)'
;RRLTVVSSLLRSKYVALKEKLTDAQLKAQASLHVVPQLKSLNLGDPIHSTKPIKARPSSSASSTFPDVTIVKHFFPRHVVIQAIVTNNANVDGRALGNVAFVVAESSEEAIQPAIRVPIRVLPHKAGGAAWCVLSALPQRMEGTATLTCELRYTVLAIDTTTGAPLSFGLGNPGSNGRTFIEELQDLEVFSSHFA
;
A
#
# COMPACT_ATOMS: atom_id res chain seq x y z
N ARG A 1 20.35 35.97 17.35
CA ARG A 1 21.14 35.26 16.31
C ARG A 1 21.53 33.83 16.74
N ARG A 2 22.28 33.60 17.83
CA ARG A 2 22.65 32.22 18.27
C ARG A 2 21.46 31.30 18.56
N LEU A 3 20.44 31.77 19.28
CA LEU A 3 19.22 30.99 19.56
C LEU A 3 18.45 30.58 18.31
N THR A 4 18.45 31.44 17.27
CA THR A 4 17.81 31.17 15.97
C THR A 4 18.53 30.06 15.20
N VAL A 5 19.86 29.99 15.29
CA VAL A 5 20.67 28.94 14.65
C VAL A 5 20.52 27.60 15.38
N VAL A 6 20.48 27.62 16.72
CA VAL A 6 20.26 26.41 17.50
C VAL A 6 18.87 25.84 17.25
N SER A 7 17.84 26.68 17.20
CA SER A 7 16.47 26.22 16.93
C SER A 7 16.29 25.70 15.51
N SER A 8 16.93 26.30 14.50
CA SER A 8 16.90 25.77 13.13
C SER A 8 17.60 24.42 13.02
N LEU A 9 18.74 24.24 13.70
CA LEU A 9 19.46 22.97 13.74
C LEU A 9 18.65 21.85 14.40
N LEU A 10 17.99 22.14 15.53
CA LEU A 10 17.12 21.17 16.21
C LEU A 10 15.93 20.77 15.34
N ARG A 11 15.29 21.72 14.65
CA ARG A 11 14.20 21.43 13.70
C ARG A 11 14.69 20.56 12.55
N SER A 12 15.83 20.88 11.95
CA SER A 12 16.42 20.07 10.88
C SER A 12 16.70 18.64 11.34
N LYS A 13 17.31 18.47 12.52
CA LYS A 13 17.57 17.14 13.10
C LYS A 13 16.28 16.37 13.37
N TYR A 14 15.25 17.04 13.90
CA TYR A 14 13.94 16.43 14.14
C TYR A 14 13.29 15.93 12.83
N VAL A 15 13.29 16.76 11.78
CA VAL A 15 12.74 16.38 10.46
C VAL A 15 13.48 15.17 9.90
N ALA A 16 14.82 15.18 9.93
CA ALA A 16 15.62 14.06 9.43
C ALA A 16 15.39 12.75 10.21
N LEU A 17 15.20 12.82 11.53
CA LEU A 17 14.89 11.64 12.35
C LEU A 17 13.49 11.11 12.07
N LYS A 18 12.51 12.00 11.87
CA LYS A 18 11.14 11.64 11.50
C LYS A 18 11.09 10.94 10.14
N GLU A 19 11.84 11.44 9.17
CA GLU A 19 11.99 10.81 7.84
C GLU A 19 12.59 9.40 7.97
N LYS A 20 13.73 9.25 8.64
CA LYS A 20 14.36 7.93 8.87
C LYS A 20 13.45 6.95 9.60
N LEU A 21 12.69 7.41 10.59
CA LEU A 21 11.72 6.58 11.30
C LEU A 21 10.61 6.12 10.35
N THR A 22 10.10 7.02 9.51
CA THR A 22 9.06 6.71 8.52
C THR A 22 9.56 5.68 7.51
N ASP A 23 10.77 5.86 6.97
CA ASP A 23 11.37 4.91 6.02
C ASP A 23 11.59 3.54 6.64
N ALA A 24 12.08 3.49 7.89
CA ALA A 24 12.26 2.25 8.62
C ALA A 24 10.91 1.54 8.85
N GLN A 25 9.85 2.29 9.18
CA GLN A 25 8.50 1.75 9.34
C GLN A 25 7.93 1.21 8.03
N LEU A 26 8.10 1.93 6.91
CA LEU A 26 7.67 1.48 5.58
C LEU A 26 8.41 0.22 5.15
N LYS A 27 9.73 0.16 5.38
CA LYS A 27 10.55 -1.02 5.09
C LYS A 27 10.16 -2.22 5.95
N ALA A 28 9.90 -2.01 7.24
CA ALA A 28 9.42 -3.05 8.14
C ALA A 28 8.05 -3.58 7.69
N GLN A 29 7.11 -2.69 7.34
CA GLN A 29 5.79 -3.06 6.85
C GLN A 29 5.84 -3.79 5.49
N ALA A 30 6.89 -3.60 4.70
CA ALA A 30 7.10 -4.32 3.45
C ALA A 30 7.53 -5.79 3.62
N SER A 31 7.74 -6.26 4.84
CA SER A 31 8.05 -7.67 5.13
C SER A 31 6.85 -8.43 5.68
N LEU A 32 6.51 -9.55 5.04
CA LEU A 32 5.41 -10.43 5.43
C LEU A 32 5.50 -10.89 6.90
N HIS A 33 6.71 -11.20 7.38
CA HIS A 33 6.93 -11.75 8.72
C HIS A 33 6.91 -10.71 9.85
N VAL A 34 7.00 -9.41 9.49
CA VAL A 34 7.08 -8.31 10.46
C VAL A 34 5.71 -7.73 10.73
N VAL A 35 4.81 -7.72 9.75
CA VAL A 35 3.46 -7.15 9.87
C VAL A 35 2.62 -7.97 10.86
N PRO A 36 2.20 -7.40 12.02
CA PRO A 36 1.53 -8.16 13.07
C PRO A 36 0.25 -8.88 12.61
N GLN A 37 -0.55 -8.22 11.76
CA GLN A 37 -1.79 -8.77 11.23
C GLN A 37 -1.57 -9.97 10.30
N LEU A 38 -0.43 -10.02 9.60
CA LEU A 38 -0.06 -11.14 8.75
C LEU A 38 0.58 -12.24 9.58
N LYS A 39 1.41 -11.88 10.57
CA LYS A 39 2.01 -12.81 11.52
C LYS A 39 0.95 -13.58 12.31
N SER A 40 -0.15 -12.93 12.73
CA SER A 40 -1.23 -13.59 13.46
C SER A 40 -1.95 -14.68 12.66
N LEU A 41 -1.83 -14.69 11.33
CA LEU A 41 -2.40 -15.74 10.49
C LEU A 41 -1.57 -17.03 10.46
N ASN A 42 -0.33 -16.99 10.96
CA ASN A 42 0.58 -18.15 10.99
C ASN A 42 0.66 -18.89 9.64
N LEU A 43 0.79 -18.14 8.54
CA LEU A 43 0.75 -18.69 7.18
C LEU A 43 1.95 -19.59 6.84
N GLY A 44 3.04 -19.50 7.60
CA GLY A 44 4.32 -20.14 7.26
C GLY A 44 5.01 -19.41 6.11
N ASP A 45 5.82 -20.15 5.35
CA ASP A 45 6.45 -19.66 4.12
C ASP A 45 5.55 -19.90 2.91
N PRO A 46 5.58 -19.00 1.91
CA PRO A 46 4.81 -19.19 0.69
C PRO A 46 5.32 -20.40 -0.09
N ILE A 47 4.40 -21.17 -0.69
CA ILE A 47 4.71 -22.24 -1.65
C ILE A 47 5.53 -21.67 -2.79
N HIS A 48 5.06 -20.55 -3.35
CA HIS A 48 5.79 -19.75 -4.30
C HIS A 48 5.28 -18.31 -4.33
N SER A 49 6.01 -17.44 -5.04
CA SER A 49 5.63 -16.04 -5.26
C SER A 49 5.84 -15.68 -6.72
N THR A 50 4.97 -14.83 -7.27
CA THR A 50 5.11 -14.38 -8.65
C THR A 50 6.24 -13.37 -8.82
N LYS A 51 6.70 -13.17 -10.05
CA LYS A 51 7.49 -11.98 -10.38
C LYS A 51 6.63 -10.72 -10.16
N PRO A 52 7.25 -9.58 -9.79
CA PRO A 52 6.53 -8.32 -9.68
C PRO A 52 5.96 -7.89 -11.03
N ILE A 53 4.68 -7.52 -11.05
CA ILE A 53 3.97 -7.02 -12.24
C ILE A 53 3.46 -5.61 -12.00
N LYS A 54 3.53 -4.72 -13.01
CA LYS A 54 2.91 -3.39 -12.90
C LYS A 54 1.40 -3.56 -12.85
N ALA A 55 0.73 -2.92 -11.89
CA ALA A 55 -0.72 -3.04 -11.72
C ALA A 55 -1.51 -2.27 -12.79
N ARG A 56 -0.81 -1.45 -13.58
CA ARG A 56 -1.40 -0.59 -14.60
C ARG A 56 -0.72 -0.86 -15.94
N PRO A 57 -1.48 -1.07 -17.02
CA PRO A 57 -0.92 -1.17 -18.36
C PRO A 57 -0.32 0.18 -18.77
N SER A 58 0.69 0.16 -19.64
CA SER A 58 1.37 1.38 -20.10
C SER A 58 0.44 2.39 -20.76
N SER A 59 -0.66 1.93 -21.37
CA SER A 59 -1.69 2.77 -21.99
C SER A 59 -2.47 3.63 -21.00
N SER A 60 -2.53 3.24 -19.73
CA SER A 60 -3.27 3.97 -18.69
C SER A 60 -2.36 4.72 -17.73
N ALA A 61 -1.04 4.64 -17.89
CA ALA A 61 -0.06 5.27 -16.98
C ALA A 61 -0.27 6.79 -16.88
N SER A 62 -0.27 7.32 -15.66
CA SER A 62 -0.35 8.76 -15.41
C SER A 62 0.75 9.19 -14.45
N SER A 63 1.40 10.31 -14.76
CA SER A 63 2.38 10.96 -13.88
C SER A 63 1.76 11.57 -12.62
N THR A 64 0.44 11.55 -12.49
CA THR A 64 -0.30 12.05 -11.31
C THR A 64 -0.72 10.94 -10.35
N PHE A 65 -0.67 9.67 -10.75
CA PHE A 65 -0.99 8.53 -9.90
C PHE A 65 0.28 7.95 -9.25
N PRO A 66 0.17 7.26 -8.10
CA PRO A 66 1.29 6.49 -7.59
C PRO A 66 1.60 5.31 -8.50
N ASP A 67 2.86 4.90 -8.54
CA ASP A 67 3.23 3.64 -9.17
C ASP A 67 2.87 2.46 -8.26
N VAL A 68 2.24 1.44 -8.85
CA VAL A 68 1.83 0.23 -8.13
C VAL A 68 2.41 -1.01 -8.83
N THR A 69 3.13 -1.82 -8.06
CA THR A 69 3.62 -3.14 -8.50
C THR A 69 3.05 -4.21 -7.59
N ILE A 70 2.56 -5.30 -8.18
CA ILE A 70 1.92 -6.40 -7.46
C ILE A 70 2.82 -7.63 -7.44
N VAL A 71 2.90 -8.27 -6.28
CA VAL A 71 3.42 -9.63 -6.10
C VAL A 71 2.33 -10.47 -5.44
N LYS A 72 2.09 -11.68 -5.97
CA LYS A 72 1.16 -12.66 -5.38
C LYS A 72 1.98 -13.73 -4.68
N HIS A 73 1.69 -13.96 -3.40
CA HIS A 73 2.31 -15.01 -2.60
C HIS A 73 1.27 -16.09 -2.32
N PHE A 74 1.57 -17.32 -2.72
CA PHE A 74 0.64 -18.44 -2.61
C PHE A 74 0.96 -19.29 -1.39
N PHE A 75 -0.09 -19.63 -0.64
CA PHE A 75 -0.07 -20.53 0.51
C PHE A 75 -1.16 -21.57 0.30
N PRO A 76 -1.12 -22.74 0.97
CA PRO A 76 -2.06 -23.83 0.69
C PRO A 76 -3.55 -23.46 0.75
N ARG A 77 -3.92 -22.43 1.54
CA ARG A 77 -5.31 -21.95 1.70
C ARG A 77 -5.46 -20.43 1.62
N HIS A 78 -4.43 -19.73 1.16
CA HIS A 78 -4.46 -18.27 1.07
C HIS A 78 -3.66 -17.79 -0.13
N VAL A 79 -4.08 -16.67 -0.70
CA VAL A 79 -3.20 -15.85 -1.55
C VAL A 79 -3.04 -14.49 -0.87
N VAL A 80 -1.79 -14.08 -0.70
CA VAL A 80 -1.44 -12.77 -0.14
C VAL A 80 -0.94 -11.90 -1.27
N ILE A 81 -1.64 -10.81 -1.52
CA ILE A 81 -1.29 -9.80 -2.51
C ILE A 81 -0.48 -8.71 -1.82
N GLN A 82 0.77 -8.54 -2.25
CA GLN A 82 1.64 -7.43 -1.89
C GLN A 82 1.51 -6.35 -2.97
N ALA A 83 0.91 -5.22 -2.62
CA ALA A 83 0.90 -4.04 -3.46
C ALA A 83 2.03 -3.09 -3.02
N ILE A 84 3.11 -3.07 -3.78
CA ILE A 84 4.25 -2.16 -3.60
C ILE A 84 3.87 -0.83 -4.26
N VAL A 85 3.67 0.20 -3.45
CA VAL A 85 3.20 1.51 -3.89
C VAL A 85 4.31 2.54 -3.71
N THR A 86 4.59 3.31 -4.76
CA THR A 86 5.54 4.43 -4.73
C THR A 86 4.81 5.74 -5.03
N ASN A 87 4.87 6.72 -4.12
CA ASN A 87 4.29 8.04 -4.34
C ASN A 87 5.28 8.94 -5.08
N ASN A 88 5.49 8.68 -6.37
CA ASN A 88 6.43 9.39 -7.23
C ASN A 88 5.77 10.36 -8.21
N ALA A 89 4.51 10.73 -7.99
CA ALA A 89 3.86 11.65 -8.90
C ALA A 89 4.54 13.01 -8.95
N ASN A 90 4.43 13.65 -10.11
CA ASN A 90 4.98 14.98 -10.40
C ASN A 90 4.21 16.13 -9.73
N VAL A 91 3.64 15.86 -8.55
CA VAL A 91 2.90 16.81 -7.74
C VAL A 91 3.57 16.86 -6.38
N ASP A 92 4.40 17.89 -6.18
CA ASP A 92 5.04 18.16 -4.90
C ASP A 92 4.00 18.55 -3.83
N GLY A 93 4.38 18.44 -2.56
CA GLY A 93 3.51 18.87 -1.45
C GLY A 93 2.35 17.91 -1.16
N ARG A 94 2.46 16.64 -1.56
CA ARG A 94 1.46 15.61 -1.25
C ARG A 94 2.03 14.38 -0.55
N ALA A 95 1.30 13.88 0.44
CA ALA A 95 1.45 12.52 0.96
C ALA A 95 0.18 11.73 0.65
N LEU A 96 0.28 10.40 0.60
CA LEU A 96 -0.89 9.52 0.49
C LEU A 96 -1.19 8.92 1.87
N GLY A 97 -2.41 9.14 2.36
CA GLY A 97 -2.92 8.54 3.58
C GLY A 97 -3.72 7.27 3.29
N ASN A 98 -3.66 6.32 4.22
CA ASN A 98 -4.47 5.10 4.22
C ASN A 98 -4.49 4.37 2.86
N VAL A 99 -3.33 4.17 2.26
CA VAL A 99 -3.18 3.50 0.97
C VAL A 99 -3.49 2.02 1.14
N ALA A 100 -4.58 1.56 0.56
CA ALA A 100 -5.08 0.21 0.67
C ALA A 100 -5.24 -0.41 -0.72
N PHE A 101 -4.72 -1.62 -0.89
CA PHE A 101 -5.08 -2.48 -2.02
C PHE A 101 -6.36 -3.25 -1.65
N VAL A 102 -7.32 -3.27 -2.56
CA VAL A 102 -8.62 -3.90 -2.36
C VAL A 102 -8.93 -4.78 -3.57
N VAL A 103 -9.30 -6.03 -3.30
CA VAL A 103 -10.04 -6.84 -4.26
C VAL A 103 -11.51 -6.50 -4.08
N ALA A 104 -12.07 -5.79 -5.06
CA ALA A 104 -13.45 -5.32 -5.04
C ALA A 104 -14.42 -6.45 -5.35
N GLU A 105 -14.04 -7.32 -6.28
CA GLU A 105 -14.84 -8.46 -6.74
C GLU A 105 -13.93 -9.65 -7.08
N SER A 106 -14.46 -10.85 -6.88
CA SER A 106 -13.86 -12.12 -7.32
C SER A 106 -14.88 -12.83 -8.20
N SER A 107 -14.45 -13.34 -9.35
CA SER A 107 -15.32 -14.18 -10.19
C SER A 107 -15.65 -15.54 -9.57
N GLU A 108 -15.01 -15.89 -8.46
CA GLU A 108 -15.08 -17.19 -7.81
C GLU A 108 -15.40 -17.04 -6.32
N GLU A 109 -16.41 -17.77 -5.83
CA GLU A 109 -16.75 -17.79 -4.40
C GLU A 109 -15.65 -18.42 -3.55
N ALA A 110 -14.83 -19.29 -4.16
CA ALA A 110 -13.73 -20.00 -3.52
C ALA A 110 -12.58 -19.09 -3.09
N ILE A 111 -12.53 -17.83 -3.54
CA ILE A 111 -11.53 -16.83 -3.12
C ILE A 111 -12.24 -15.63 -2.51
N GLN A 112 -11.98 -15.35 -1.23
CA GLN A 112 -12.65 -14.26 -0.50
C GLN A 112 -11.67 -13.37 0.26
N PRO A 113 -11.88 -12.04 0.28
CA PRO A 113 -11.07 -11.14 1.10
C PRO A 113 -11.16 -11.46 2.60
N ALA A 114 -10.01 -11.60 3.25
CA ALA A 114 -9.91 -11.89 4.68
C ALA A 114 -9.33 -10.71 5.47
N ILE A 115 -8.14 -10.23 5.11
CA ILE A 115 -7.44 -9.15 5.83
C ILE A 115 -6.90 -8.12 4.84
N ARG A 116 -6.93 -6.85 5.25
CA ARG A 116 -6.24 -5.75 4.55
C ARG A 116 -5.33 -5.02 5.51
N VAL A 117 -4.11 -4.73 5.07
CA VAL A 117 -3.13 -3.95 5.82
C VAL A 117 -2.72 -2.74 4.97
N PRO A 118 -3.30 -1.55 5.23
CA PRO A 118 -2.98 -0.35 4.48
C PRO A 118 -1.65 0.27 4.92
N ILE A 119 -1.03 1.06 4.03
CA ILE A 119 0.03 1.99 4.41
C ILE A 119 -0.64 3.22 5.03
N ARG A 120 -0.32 3.53 6.29
CA ARG A 120 -0.97 4.64 7.01
C ARG A 120 -0.67 5.99 6.39
N VAL A 121 0.61 6.24 6.09
CA VAL A 121 1.08 7.46 5.43
C VAL A 121 2.23 7.07 4.51
N LEU A 122 2.17 7.51 3.26
CA LEU A 122 3.19 7.34 2.25
C LEU A 122 3.66 8.72 1.77
N PRO A 123 4.81 9.22 2.26
CA PRO A 123 5.37 10.51 1.87
C PRO A 123 5.65 10.61 0.35
N HIS A 124 5.86 11.84 -0.12
CA HIS A 124 6.34 12.06 -1.50
C HIS A 124 7.71 11.39 -1.69
N LYS A 125 7.92 10.77 -2.86
CA LYS A 125 9.12 10.01 -3.25
C LYS A 125 9.45 8.79 -2.38
N ALA A 126 8.54 8.39 -1.48
CA ALA A 126 8.69 7.17 -0.68
C ALA A 126 7.91 6.00 -1.30
N GLY A 127 8.35 4.78 -0.94
CA GLY A 127 7.70 3.52 -1.30
C GLY A 127 7.36 2.68 -0.08
N GLY A 128 6.27 1.91 -0.16
CA GLY A 128 5.85 0.99 0.89
C GLY A 128 4.97 -0.14 0.36
N ALA A 129 4.56 -1.07 1.23
CA ALA A 129 3.68 -2.16 0.85
C ALA A 129 2.33 -2.10 1.57
N ALA A 130 1.25 -2.13 0.79
CA ALA A 130 -0.08 -2.47 1.25
C ALA A 130 -0.34 -3.97 1.00
N TRP A 131 -1.08 -4.61 1.89
CA TRP A 131 -1.34 -6.05 1.81
C TRP A 131 -2.83 -6.36 1.73
N CYS A 132 -3.19 -7.34 0.91
CA CYS A 132 -4.52 -7.93 0.89
C CYS A 132 -4.39 -9.44 0.97
N VAL A 133 -4.99 -10.04 2.00
CA VAL A 133 -5.04 -11.48 2.19
C VAL A 133 -6.39 -11.96 1.71
N LEU A 134 -6.40 -12.96 0.84
CA LEU A 134 -7.59 -13.68 0.43
C LEU A 134 -7.51 -15.10 0.99
N SER A 135 -8.60 -15.59 1.59
CA SER A 135 -8.78 -17.01 1.84
C SER A 135 -9.08 -17.71 0.52
N ALA A 136 -8.58 -18.92 0.36
CA ALA A 136 -8.77 -19.72 -0.84
C ALA A 136 -9.20 -21.14 -0.50
N LEU A 137 -10.12 -21.69 -1.30
CA LEU A 137 -10.53 -23.09 -1.28
C LEU A 137 -10.21 -23.71 -2.66
N PRO A 138 -8.95 -24.09 -2.94
CA PRO A 138 -8.51 -24.46 -4.28
C PRO A 138 -9.30 -25.62 -4.90
N GLN A 139 -9.73 -26.57 -4.07
CA GLN A 139 -10.58 -27.70 -4.49
C GLN A 139 -11.98 -27.30 -4.99
N ARG A 140 -12.40 -26.05 -4.80
CA ARG A 140 -13.70 -25.51 -5.26
C ARG A 140 -13.55 -24.52 -6.42
N MET A 141 -12.34 -24.29 -6.91
CA MET A 141 -12.10 -23.36 -8.03
C MET A 141 -12.23 -24.09 -9.37
N GLU A 142 -12.92 -23.48 -10.34
CA GLU A 142 -13.07 -24.02 -11.70
C GLU A 142 -11.91 -23.57 -12.62
N GLY A 143 -10.68 -23.70 -12.12
CA GLY A 143 -9.45 -23.40 -12.85
C GLY A 143 -8.86 -22.02 -12.57
N THR A 144 -9.58 -20.94 -12.88
CA THR A 144 -9.06 -19.56 -12.74
C THR A 144 -10.09 -18.63 -12.11
N ALA A 145 -9.67 -17.89 -11.09
CA ALA A 145 -10.39 -16.75 -10.55
C ALA A 145 -9.83 -15.44 -11.11
N THR A 146 -10.72 -14.54 -11.51
CA THR A 146 -10.39 -13.17 -11.89
C THR A 146 -10.76 -12.23 -10.75
N LEU A 147 -9.82 -11.38 -10.35
CA LEU A 147 -9.96 -10.46 -9.23
C LEU A 147 -9.98 -9.02 -9.74
N THR A 148 -11.09 -8.33 -9.53
CA THR A 148 -11.22 -6.89 -9.81
C THR A 148 -10.49 -6.11 -8.72
N CYS A 149 -9.48 -5.34 -9.11
CA CYS A 149 -8.53 -4.76 -8.17
C CYS A 149 -8.59 -3.22 -8.14
N GLU A 150 -8.50 -2.66 -6.94
CA GLU A 150 -8.52 -1.21 -6.71
C GLU A 150 -7.39 -0.78 -5.76
N LEU A 151 -6.81 0.39 -6.02
CA LEU A 151 -6.05 1.13 -5.03
C LEU A 151 -6.94 2.23 -4.44
N ARG A 152 -7.11 2.23 -3.12
CA ARG A 152 -7.84 3.28 -2.40
C ARG A 152 -6.86 4.07 -1.55
N TYR A 153 -6.87 5.40 -1.67
CA TYR A 153 -5.97 6.25 -0.89
C TYR A 153 -6.52 7.67 -0.74
N THR A 154 -6.03 8.40 0.25
CA THR A 154 -6.38 9.80 0.49
C THR A 154 -5.19 10.69 0.17
N VAL A 155 -5.35 11.68 -0.71
CA VAL A 155 -4.31 12.69 -0.95
C VAL A 155 -4.34 13.71 0.19
N LEU A 156 -3.22 13.84 0.89
CA LEU A 156 -3.00 14.76 1.99
C LEU A 156 -2.08 15.89 1.52
N ALA A 157 -2.52 17.13 1.64
CA ALA A 157 -1.67 18.30 1.39
C ALA A 157 -0.65 18.45 2.53
N ILE A 158 0.63 18.51 2.19
CA ILE A 158 1.74 18.65 3.15
C ILE A 158 2.63 19.83 2.80
N ASP A 159 3.18 20.44 3.83
CA ASP A 159 4.28 21.40 3.69
C ASP A 159 5.52 20.64 3.22
N THR A 160 6.11 21.06 2.09
CA THR A 160 7.25 20.39 1.46
C THR A 160 8.53 20.47 2.30
N THR A 161 8.61 21.41 3.24
CA THR A 161 9.81 21.63 4.07
C THR A 161 9.78 20.80 5.34
N THR A 162 8.60 20.63 5.94
CA THR A 162 8.41 19.99 7.25
C THR A 162 7.74 18.62 7.16
N GLY A 163 7.12 18.30 6.01
CA GLY A 163 6.26 17.13 5.85
C GLY A 163 5.02 17.17 6.76
N ALA A 164 4.69 18.33 7.33
CA ALA A 164 3.51 18.51 8.17
C ALA A 164 2.26 18.67 7.30
N PRO A 165 1.11 18.09 7.69
CA PRO A 165 -0.16 18.36 7.02
C PRO A 165 -0.46 19.87 7.00
N LEU A 166 -0.86 20.40 5.85
CA LEU A 166 -1.26 21.81 5.70
C LEU A 166 -2.66 22.10 6.29
N SER A 167 -3.45 21.05 6.56
CA SER A 167 -4.79 21.16 7.12
C SER A 167 -4.83 20.60 8.56
N PHE A 168 -4.86 21.48 9.56
CA PHE A 168 -5.27 21.15 10.93
C PHE A 168 -6.73 21.55 11.12
N GLY A 169 -7.66 20.66 10.79
CA GLY A 169 -9.08 20.88 11.01
C GLY A 169 -9.51 20.49 12.42
N LEU A 170 -9.32 21.38 13.40
CA LEU A 170 -10.12 21.32 14.63
C LEU A 170 -11.58 21.57 14.27
N GLY A 171 -12.39 20.51 14.19
CA GLY A 171 -13.84 20.61 14.28
C GLY A 171 -14.68 20.52 12.99
N ASN A 172 -14.13 20.08 11.85
CA ASN A 172 -14.97 19.81 10.67
C ASN A 172 -14.56 18.49 9.98
N PRO A 173 -15.41 17.43 9.96
CA PRO A 173 -15.03 16.09 9.49
C PRO A 173 -14.76 16.01 7.97
N GLY A 174 -15.05 17.09 7.22
CA GLY A 174 -14.86 17.18 5.76
C GLY A 174 -13.53 17.80 5.28
N SER A 175 -12.55 18.05 6.17
CA SER A 175 -11.26 18.68 5.81
C SER A 175 -10.08 17.70 5.59
N ASN A 176 -10.37 16.39 5.58
CA ASN A 176 -9.39 15.30 5.60
C ASN A 176 -8.99 14.83 4.19
N GLY A 177 -8.27 15.65 3.42
CA GLY A 177 -7.77 15.25 2.11
C GLY A 177 -8.86 14.82 1.11
N ARG A 178 -8.46 14.39 -0.09
CA ARG A 178 -9.40 13.83 -1.08
C ARG A 178 -9.14 12.34 -1.25
N THR A 179 -10.16 11.52 -1.05
CA THR A 179 -10.08 10.08 -1.30
C THR A 179 -10.23 9.78 -2.78
N PHE A 180 -9.39 8.89 -3.27
CA PHE A 180 -9.38 8.37 -4.62
C PHE A 180 -9.57 6.86 -4.56
N ILE A 181 -10.33 6.36 -5.52
CA ILE A 181 -10.41 4.95 -5.87
C ILE A 181 -9.85 4.87 -7.29
N GLU A 182 -8.81 4.08 -7.43
CA GLU A 182 -8.11 3.87 -8.69
C GLU A 182 -8.30 2.40 -9.08
N GLU A 183 -8.98 2.19 -10.21
CA GLU A 183 -9.09 0.86 -10.81
C GLU A 183 -7.73 0.43 -11.35
N LEU A 184 -7.32 -0.77 -10.95
CA LEU A 184 -6.11 -1.44 -11.41
C LEU A 184 -6.49 -2.53 -12.41
N GLN A 185 -5.50 -3.07 -13.11
CA GLN A 185 -5.76 -4.24 -13.96
C GLN A 185 -6.23 -5.43 -13.10
N ASP A 186 -7.10 -6.24 -13.66
CA ASP A 186 -7.56 -7.47 -13.02
C ASP A 186 -6.41 -8.45 -12.82
N LEU A 187 -6.50 -9.24 -11.76
CA LEU A 187 -5.51 -10.26 -11.44
C LEU A 187 -6.11 -11.65 -11.59
N GLU A 188 -5.41 -12.50 -12.33
CA GLU A 188 -5.76 -13.91 -12.44
C GLU A 188 -5.09 -14.74 -11.34
N VAL A 189 -5.85 -15.65 -10.75
CA VAL A 189 -5.39 -16.64 -9.77
C VAL A 189 -5.81 -18.03 -10.23
N PHE A 190 -4.82 -18.88 -10.52
CA PHE A 190 -5.03 -20.24 -10.97
C PHE A 190 -5.05 -21.21 -9.80
N SER A 191 -5.94 -22.21 -9.83
CA SER A 191 -6.03 -23.26 -8.79
C SER A 191 -4.75 -24.07 -8.65
N SER A 192 -4.01 -24.24 -9.75
CA SER A 192 -2.71 -24.92 -9.80
C SER A 192 -1.62 -24.20 -8.99
N HIS A 193 -1.79 -22.93 -8.64
CA HIS A 193 -0.82 -22.19 -7.83
C HIS A 193 -0.85 -22.54 -6.33
N PHE A 194 -1.82 -23.34 -5.89
CA PHE A 194 -1.96 -23.74 -4.48
C PHE A 194 -1.33 -25.11 -4.15
N ALA A 195 -0.65 -25.73 -5.11
CA ALA A 195 -0.01 -27.05 -5.00
C ALA A 195 1.49 -26.97 -5.26
#